data_AF-A0A6G0V0I2-F1
#
_entry.id   AF-A0A6G0V0I2-F1
#
_cell.length_a   1.000
_cell.length_b   1.000
_cell.length_c   1.000
_cell.angle_alpha   90.00
_cell.angle_beta   90.00
_cell.angle_gamma   90.00
#
_symmetry.space_group_name_H-M   'P 1'
#
loop_
_entity.id
_entity.type
_entity.pdbx_description
1 polymer ?
#
loop_
_entity_poly.entity_id
_entity_poly.type
_entity_poly.pdbx_seq_one_letter_code
_entity_poly.pdbx_strand_id
1 'polypeptide(L)'
;MSVTLHTTAGDIKIELFCEKCPRTCENFLALCGTDKYKNCIFHRNIKGFIVQTGDPTNTGKNGQSIWGEPFPDEIRPELTHNARGTLSMASNGPNSNGSQFFITYDKHPTLDGKHTIFGKVIDGFDALEELENIVVDKRYRPVVEQKIKDVTIHANPLADSEIREIISYQYIEEYYEEEEPEAIEVHEEILEPELIPKLPKTSIEEVTVEEVIELLQEHRAQNIVSIKVPPGQGPHPYVVVCCPYNDRHAEALTQTIRKHIKELYHFNDEMMPIHNKVTAGWMIFDMRNVVLHIMSENVREKYDLESLYTGSEDDSTRSDDSIPSPKENDTIPPPREASSS
;
A
#
# COMPACT_ATOMS: atom_id res chain seq x y z
N MET A 1 -9.04 13.97 -4.15
CA MET A 1 -8.19 13.97 -2.93
C MET A 1 -7.65 15.37 -2.69
N SER A 2 -7.17 15.69 -1.48
CA SER A 2 -6.51 16.99 -1.24
C SER A 2 -5.23 16.85 -0.41
N VAL A 3 -4.32 17.80 -0.56
CA VAL A 3 -3.03 17.84 0.14
C VAL A 3 -2.83 19.24 0.72
N THR A 4 -2.31 19.35 1.94
CA THR A 4 -1.87 20.62 2.51
C THR A 4 -0.35 20.67 2.52
N LEU A 5 0.22 21.69 1.88
CA LEU A 5 1.62 22.05 1.99
C LEU A 5 1.77 23.00 3.19
N HIS A 6 2.50 22.58 4.22
CA HIS A 6 2.85 23.45 5.34
C HIS A 6 4.09 24.23 4.97
N THR A 7 3.98 25.53 4.69
CA THR A 7 5.13 26.32 4.23
C THR A 7 5.63 27.30 5.28
N THR A 8 6.71 28.02 4.96
CA THR A 8 7.18 29.16 5.75
C THR A 8 6.24 30.37 5.68
N ALA A 9 5.50 30.53 4.59
CA ALA A 9 4.53 31.61 4.35
C ALA A 9 3.10 31.25 4.81
N GLY A 10 2.90 30.08 5.41
CA GLY A 10 1.58 29.57 5.81
C GLY A 10 1.20 28.29 5.08
N ASP A 11 0.00 27.80 5.34
CA ASP A 11 -0.50 26.54 4.80
C ASP A 11 -1.19 26.78 3.44
N ILE A 12 -0.91 25.93 2.46
CA ILE A 12 -1.55 25.97 1.13
C ILE A 12 -2.26 24.64 0.91
N LYS A 13 -3.58 24.66 0.82
CA LYS A 13 -4.38 23.45 0.56
C LYS A 13 -4.69 23.33 -0.93
N ILE A 14 -4.48 22.14 -1.45
CA ILE A 14 -4.55 21.82 -2.87
C ILE A 14 -5.54 20.68 -3.09
N GLU A 15 -6.47 20.86 -4.02
CA GLU A 15 -7.26 19.78 -4.60
C GLU A 15 -6.51 19.17 -5.80
N LEU A 16 -6.43 17.84 -5.85
CA LEU A 16 -5.79 17.10 -6.93
C LEU A 16 -6.83 16.46 -7.85
N PHE A 17 -6.58 16.54 -9.16
CA PHE A 17 -7.47 16.02 -10.21
C PHE A 17 -7.10 14.57 -10.59
N CYS A 18 -7.15 13.67 -9.61
CA CYS A 18 -6.68 12.29 -9.75
C CYS A 18 -7.36 11.51 -10.89
N GLU A 19 -8.63 11.75 -11.18
CA GLU A 19 -9.34 11.10 -12.30
C GLU A 19 -8.83 11.56 -13.67
N LYS A 20 -8.44 12.84 -13.78
CA LYS A 20 -8.02 13.44 -15.06
C LYS A 20 -6.53 13.22 -15.32
N CYS A 21 -5.71 13.29 -14.29
CA CYS A 21 -4.25 13.16 -14.35
C CYS A 21 -3.76 12.12 -13.34
N PRO A 22 -4.13 10.83 -13.52
CA PRO A 22 -3.84 9.77 -12.56
C PRO A 22 -2.35 9.62 -12.31
N ARG A 23 -1.53 9.54 -13.36
CA ARG A 23 -0.09 9.30 -13.21
C ARG A 23 0.61 10.49 -12.54
N THR A 24 0.23 11.71 -12.91
CA THR A 24 0.79 12.92 -12.29
C THR A 24 0.41 13.03 -10.82
N CYS A 25 -0.85 12.73 -10.47
CA CYS A 25 -1.32 12.76 -9.09
C CYS A 25 -0.68 11.65 -8.25
N GLU A 26 -0.55 10.44 -8.79
CA GLU A 26 0.15 9.32 -8.16
C GLU A 26 1.60 9.68 -7.83
N ASN A 27 2.35 10.20 -8.81
CA ASN A 27 3.70 10.69 -8.60
C ASN A 27 3.76 11.75 -7.49
N PHE A 28 2.90 12.76 -7.57
CA PHE A 28 2.88 13.83 -6.56
C PHE A 28 2.58 13.28 -5.16
N LEU A 29 1.57 12.44 -5.02
CA LEU A 29 1.17 11.85 -3.73
C LEU A 29 2.23 10.90 -3.16
N ALA A 30 2.86 10.09 -3.99
CA ALA A 30 3.94 9.20 -3.56
C ALA A 30 5.17 9.99 -3.08
N LEU A 31 5.53 11.08 -3.78
CA LEU A 31 6.59 12.00 -3.35
C LEU A 31 6.21 12.74 -2.06
N CYS A 32 4.94 13.09 -1.86
CA CYS A 32 4.45 13.60 -0.57
C CYS A 32 4.57 12.56 0.54
N GLY A 33 4.18 11.30 0.30
CA GLY A 33 4.20 10.22 1.29
C GLY A 33 5.59 9.71 1.67
N THR A 34 6.60 9.99 0.83
CA THR A 34 8.02 9.67 1.07
C THR A 34 8.83 10.86 1.60
N ASP A 35 8.15 11.92 2.06
CA ASP A 35 8.76 13.15 2.59
C ASP A 35 9.73 13.86 1.61
N LYS A 36 9.65 13.59 0.30
CA LYS A 36 10.57 14.16 -0.70
C LYS A 36 10.44 15.68 -0.83
N TYR A 37 9.24 16.21 -0.58
CA TYR A 37 8.99 17.66 -0.59
C TYR A 37 9.34 18.34 0.74
N LYS A 38 9.64 17.59 1.80
CA LYS A 38 10.02 18.16 3.09
C LYS A 38 11.33 18.94 2.95
N ASN A 39 11.32 20.19 3.39
CA ASN A 39 12.41 21.17 3.22
C ASN A 39 12.75 21.54 1.77
N CYS A 40 11.92 21.21 0.78
CA CYS A 40 12.06 21.76 -0.56
C CYS A 40 11.81 23.26 -0.54
N ILE A 41 12.71 24.03 -1.13
CA ILE A 41 12.55 25.49 -1.23
C ILE A 41 11.72 25.87 -2.46
N PHE A 42 11.18 27.08 -2.43
CA PHE A 42 10.67 27.74 -3.65
C PHE A 42 11.85 28.39 -4.37
N HIS A 43 12.50 27.65 -5.28
CA HIS A 43 13.76 28.07 -5.91
C HIS A 43 13.57 29.11 -7.02
N ARG A 44 12.35 29.32 -7.51
CA ARG A 44 12.03 30.31 -8.53
C ARG A 44 10.64 30.90 -8.29
N ASN A 45 10.58 32.22 -8.17
CA ASN A 45 9.39 32.99 -7.85
C ASN A 45 9.31 34.24 -8.74
N ILE A 46 8.32 34.28 -9.63
CA ILE A 46 8.11 35.38 -10.57
C ILE A 46 6.75 35.99 -10.26
N LYS A 47 6.76 37.16 -9.65
CA LYS A 47 5.56 37.93 -9.27
C LYS A 47 4.60 38.08 -10.46
N GLY A 48 3.31 37.85 -10.23
CA GLY A 48 2.26 37.86 -11.25
C GLY A 48 2.27 36.67 -12.22
N PHE A 49 3.26 35.78 -12.12
CA PHE A 49 3.41 34.63 -13.02
C PHE A 49 3.28 33.30 -12.29
N ILE A 50 4.37 32.81 -11.68
CA ILE A 50 4.41 31.51 -11.03
C ILE A 50 5.34 31.51 -9.82
N VAL A 51 5.11 30.57 -8.92
CA VAL A 51 6.10 30.12 -7.93
C VAL A 51 6.36 28.64 -8.12
N GLN A 52 7.63 28.25 -8.22
CA GLN A 52 8.10 26.91 -8.57
C GLN A 52 8.93 26.31 -7.42
N THR A 53 8.69 25.02 -7.16
CA THR A 53 9.34 24.22 -6.12
C THR A 53 9.42 22.75 -6.56
N GLY A 54 9.67 21.84 -5.64
CA GLY A 54 9.69 20.39 -5.88
C GLY A 54 11.03 19.85 -6.35
N ASP A 55 12.14 20.57 -6.14
CA ASP A 55 13.50 20.04 -6.32
C ASP A 55 14.12 19.75 -4.94
N PRO A 56 14.27 18.47 -4.53
CA PRO A 56 14.90 18.10 -3.26
C PRO A 56 16.35 18.57 -3.12
N THR A 57 17.04 18.85 -4.23
CA THR A 57 18.40 19.40 -4.22
C THR A 57 18.45 20.92 -4.05
N ASN A 58 17.28 21.59 -4.10
CA ASN A 58 17.13 23.04 -3.96
C ASN A 58 17.90 23.89 -5.00
N THR A 59 18.33 23.27 -6.11
CA THR A 59 19.07 23.94 -7.19
C THR A 59 18.18 24.49 -8.30
N GLY A 60 16.98 23.91 -8.44
CA GLY A 60 16.03 24.15 -9.53
C GLY A 60 16.33 23.37 -10.81
N LYS A 61 17.32 22.47 -10.80
CA LYS A 61 17.75 21.71 -11.98
C LYS A 61 17.50 20.21 -11.88
N ASN A 62 17.24 19.71 -10.68
CA ASN A 62 17.03 18.29 -10.43
C ASN A 62 15.59 18.04 -9.96
N GLY A 63 15.28 16.77 -9.70
CA GLY A 63 13.95 16.36 -9.30
C GLY A 63 13.49 15.19 -10.15
N GLN A 64 13.52 14.01 -9.56
CA GLN A 64 13.11 12.77 -10.21
C GLN A 64 11.68 12.43 -9.81
N SER A 65 10.95 11.78 -10.70
CA SER A 65 9.67 11.17 -10.36
C SER A 65 9.87 10.06 -9.31
N ILE A 66 8.77 9.54 -8.77
CA ILE A 66 8.82 8.37 -7.90
C ILE A 66 9.45 7.14 -8.59
N TRP A 67 9.31 7.04 -9.92
CA TRP A 67 9.86 5.95 -10.73
C TRP A 67 11.34 6.14 -11.11
N GLY A 68 11.98 7.24 -10.68
CA GLY A 68 13.39 7.53 -11.00
C GLY A 68 13.64 8.10 -12.41
N GLU A 69 12.66 8.02 -13.31
CA GLU A 69 12.72 8.50 -14.69
C GLU A 69 11.64 9.54 -15.02
N PRO A 70 11.80 10.37 -16.08
CA PRO A 70 10.76 11.30 -16.49
C PRO A 70 9.51 10.59 -17.00
N PHE A 71 8.32 11.17 -16.77
CA PHE A 71 7.05 10.58 -17.21
C PHE A 71 6.24 11.47 -18.19
N PRO A 72 5.31 10.87 -18.97
CA PRO A 72 4.55 11.56 -20.01
C PRO A 72 3.66 12.70 -19.50
N ASP A 73 3.32 13.64 -20.39
CA ASP A 73 2.33 14.69 -20.11
C ASP A 73 0.89 14.16 -20.14
N GLU A 74 0.04 14.63 -19.24
CA GLU A 74 -1.40 14.31 -19.18
C GLU A 74 -2.25 15.56 -19.50
N ILE A 75 -2.09 16.08 -20.72
CA ILE A 75 -2.78 17.30 -21.16
C ILE A 75 -4.28 17.03 -21.37
N ARG A 76 -5.13 17.84 -20.72
CA ARG A 76 -6.60 17.79 -20.86
C ARG A 76 -7.14 19.12 -21.38
N PRO A 77 -8.00 19.15 -22.42
CA PRO A 77 -8.55 20.40 -22.96
C PRO A 77 -9.35 21.24 -21.96
N GLU A 78 -9.95 20.57 -20.98
CA GLU A 78 -10.76 21.19 -19.93
C GLU A 78 -9.93 21.87 -18.83
N LEU A 79 -8.66 21.48 -18.69
CA LEU A 79 -7.75 22.01 -17.69
C LEU A 79 -6.93 23.11 -18.36
N THR A 80 -7.11 24.34 -17.90
CA THR A 80 -6.41 25.53 -18.41
C THR A 80 -5.91 26.39 -17.25
N HIS A 81 -4.84 27.15 -17.47
CA HIS A 81 -4.29 28.11 -16.52
C HIS A 81 -5.13 29.40 -16.56
N ASN A 82 -6.42 29.29 -16.26
CA ASN A 82 -7.39 30.38 -16.36
C ASN A 82 -7.61 31.14 -15.04
N ALA A 83 -6.96 30.70 -13.96
CA ALA A 83 -7.15 31.25 -12.62
C ALA A 83 -5.83 31.29 -11.83
N ARG A 84 -5.83 32.08 -10.76
CA ARG A 84 -4.82 32.03 -9.71
C ARG A 84 -4.91 30.69 -8.98
N GLY A 85 -3.76 30.13 -8.62
CA GLY A 85 -3.68 28.90 -7.85
C GLY A 85 -3.77 27.62 -8.69
N THR A 86 -3.64 27.69 -10.02
CA THR A 86 -3.51 26.48 -10.84
C THR A 86 -2.19 25.79 -10.54
N LEU A 87 -2.22 24.48 -10.31
CA LEU A 87 -1.04 23.66 -10.00
C LEU A 87 -0.66 22.80 -11.21
N SER A 88 0.59 22.92 -11.64
CA SER A 88 1.09 22.25 -12.85
C SER A 88 2.52 21.74 -12.70
N MET A 89 2.86 20.68 -13.43
CA MET A 89 4.23 20.14 -13.47
C MET A 89 5.18 21.07 -14.22
N ALA A 90 6.37 21.27 -13.67
CA ALA A 90 7.47 21.89 -14.38
C ALA A 90 8.19 20.82 -15.23
N SER A 91 8.37 21.11 -16.52
CA SER A 91 8.98 20.19 -17.48
C SER A 91 10.00 20.93 -18.35
N ASN A 92 10.97 20.20 -18.90
CA ASN A 92 12.01 20.73 -19.80
C ASN A 92 11.68 20.48 -21.29
N GLY A 93 10.43 20.14 -21.58
CA GLY A 93 9.96 19.71 -22.90
C GLY A 93 8.85 18.67 -22.77
N PRO A 94 8.30 18.20 -23.91
CA PRO A 94 7.26 17.18 -23.90
C PRO A 94 7.70 15.91 -23.15
N ASN A 95 6.81 15.36 -22.34
CA ASN A 95 7.00 14.08 -21.63
C ASN A 95 8.23 14.02 -20.72
N SER A 96 8.55 15.14 -20.05
CA SER A 96 9.73 15.25 -19.18
C SER A 96 9.38 15.64 -17.74
N ASN A 97 8.23 15.18 -17.25
CA ASN A 97 7.79 15.48 -15.90
C ASN A 97 8.63 14.72 -14.87
N GLY A 98 9.01 15.38 -13.77
CA GLY A 98 9.78 14.81 -12.67
C GLY A 98 9.08 15.06 -11.33
N SER A 99 9.75 15.71 -10.38
CA SER A 99 9.15 16.15 -9.11
C SER A 99 8.84 17.64 -9.03
N GLN A 100 9.40 18.45 -9.94
CA GLN A 100 9.21 19.90 -9.89
C GLN A 100 7.80 20.29 -10.34
N PHE A 101 7.20 21.23 -9.62
CA PHE A 101 5.88 21.78 -9.94
C PHE A 101 5.84 23.28 -9.65
N PHE A 102 4.83 23.95 -10.18
CA PHE A 102 4.59 25.36 -9.93
C PHE A 102 3.12 25.67 -9.69
N ILE A 103 2.88 26.77 -8.97
CA ILE A 103 1.57 27.35 -8.72
C ILE A 103 1.49 28.69 -9.44
N THR A 104 0.42 28.92 -10.19
CA THR A 104 0.20 30.20 -10.89
C THR A 104 -0.31 31.29 -9.95
N TYR A 105 0.12 32.53 -10.17
CA TYR A 105 -0.41 33.70 -9.47
C TYR A 105 -1.59 34.36 -10.19
N ASP A 106 -1.74 34.13 -11.49
CA ASP A 106 -2.84 34.66 -12.31
C ASP A 106 -3.09 33.71 -13.50
N LYS A 107 -4.02 34.08 -14.38
CA LYS A 107 -4.27 33.38 -15.64
C LYS A 107 -3.07 33.49 -16.58
N HIS A 108 -2.62 32.35 -17.11
CA HIS A 108 -1.53 32.25 -18.08
C HIS A 108 -1.84 31.26 -19.20
N PRO A 109 -2.76 31.60 -20.14
CA PRO A 109 -3.14 30.70 -21.24
C PRO A 109 -1.97 30.26 -22.14
N THR A 110 -0.84 30.98 -22.10
CA THR A 110 0.38 30.64 -22.84
C THR A 110 1.05 29.35 -22.36
N LEU A 111 0.69 28.87 -21.15
CA LEU A 111 1.15 27.62 -20.55
C LEU A 111 0.24 26.44 -20.90
N ASP A 112 -0.95 26.69 -21.45
CA ASP A 112 -1.92 25.66 -21.81
C ASP A 112 -1.34 24.74 -22.89
N GLY A 113 -1.56 23.43 -22.72
CA GLY A 113 -1.03 22.41 -23.62
C GLY A 113 0.48 22.16 -23.53
N LYS A 114 1.20 22.87 -22.65
CA LYS A 114 2.65 22.70 -22.46
C LYS A 114 3.03 22.05 -21.14
N HIS A 115 2.19 22.25 -20.11
CA HIS A 115 2.41 21.73 -18.78
C HIS A 115 1.17 20.98 -18.31
N THR A 116 1.39 19.84 -17.68
CA THR A 116 0.30 19.03 -17.10
C THR A 116 -0.25 19.74 -15.87
N ILE A 117 -1.49 20.22 -15.96
CA ILE A 117 -2.26 20.75 -14.82
C ILE A 117 -2.84 19.56 -14.07
N PHE A 118 -2.52 19.42 -12.79
CA PHE A 118 -2.96 18.25 -12.00
C PHE A 118 -3.67 18.63 -10.70
N GLY A 119 -3.83 19.93 -10.42
CA GLY A 119 -4.60 20.38 -9.27
C GLY A 119 -4.86 21.88 -9.25
N LYS A 120 -5.45 22.34 -8.16
CA LYS A 120 -5.65 23.77 -7.87
C LYS A 120 -5.60 24.02 -6.36
N VAL A 121 -5.17 25.21 -5.99
CA VAL A 121 -5.30 25.73 -4.63
C VAL A 121 -6.78 25.94 -4.31
N ILE A 122 -7.21 25.43 -3.16
CA ILE A 122 -8.59 25.56 -2.65
C ILE A 122 -8.66 26.33 -1.34
N ASP A 123 -7.54 26.47 -0.62
CA ASP A 123 -7.41 27.26 0.60
C ASP A 123 -5.94 27.71 0.79
N GLY A 124 -5.69 28.76 1.57
CA GLY A 124 -4.34 29.30 1.78
C GLY A 124 -3.88 30.31 0.72
N PHE A 125 -4.81 31.10 0.16
CA PHE A 125 -4.47 32.14 -0.82
C PHE A 125 -3.68 33.32 -0.23
N ASP A 126 -3.80 33.55 1.07
CA ASP A 126 -3.00 34.48 1.86
C ASP A 126 -1.52 34.06 1.87
N ALA A 127 -1.23 32.77 2.10
CA ALA A 127 0.13 32.25 2.01
C ALA A 127 0.69 32.38 0.58
N LEU A 128 -0.16 32.19 -0.43
CA LEU A 128 0.24 32.38 -1.83
C LEU A 128 0.52 33.86 -2.15
N GLU A 129 -0.26 34.79 -1.61
CA GLU A 129 -0.02 36.24 -1.69
C GLU A 129 1.26 36.66 -0.97
N GLU A 130 1.55 36.09 0.20
CA GLU A 130 2.80 36.31 0.90
C GLU A 130 3.99 35.85 0.04
N LEU A 131 3.95 34.63 -0.50
CA LEU A 131 4.97 34.12 -1.40
C LEU A 131 5.19 35.07 -2.60
N GLU A 132 4.13 35.60 -3.20
CA GLU A 132 4.22 36.47 -4.38
C GLU A 132 4.94 37.81 -4.11
N ASN A 133 4.82 38.32 -2.88
CA ASN A 133 5.36 39.63 -2.50
C ASN A 133 6.79 39.58 -1.98
N ILE A 134 7.40 38.39 -1.89
CA ILE A 134 8.77 38.22 -1.41
C ILE A 134 9.77 38.81 -2.39
N VAL A 135 10.79 39.46 -1.84
CA VAL A 135 11.91 40.01 -2.61
C VAL A 135 12.74 38.87 -3.19
N VAL A 136 12.99 38.92 -4.50
CA VAL A 136 13.78 37.94 -5.25
C VAL A 136 15.05 38.56 -5.82
N ASP A 137 16.02 37.71 -6.12
CA ASP A 137 17.25 38.10 -6.82
C ASP A 137 17.05 38.21 -8.35
N LYS A 138 18.15 38.48 -9.08
CA LYS A 138 18.14 38.60 -10.56
C LYS A 138 17.76 37.29 -11.28
N ARG A 139 17.81 36.15 -10.60
CA ARG A 139 17.43 34.83 -11.11
C ARG A 139 16.04 34.41 -10.65
N TYR A 140 15.29 35.33 -10.05
CA TYR A 140 13.97 35.07 -9.47
C TYR A 140 14.00 34.12 -8.27
N ARG A 141 15.15 33.96 -7.60
CA ARG A 141 15.23 33.17 -6.36
C ARG A 141 14.89 34.07 -5.17
N PRO A 142 13.99 33.67 -4.25
CA PRO A 142 13.73 34.42 -3.01
C PRO A 142 15.01 34.72 -2.24
N VAL A 143 15.17 35.99 -1.83
CA VAL A 143 16.33 36.43 -1.03
C VAL A 143 16.25 35.83 0.38
N VAL A 144 15.06 35.82 0.95
CA VAL A 144 14.73 35.09 2.17
C VAL A 144 14.17 33.74 1.75
N GLU A 145 14.83 32.67 2.15
CA GLU A 145 14.43 31.30 1.79
C GLU A 145 13.00 31.03 2.25
N GLN A 146 12.19 30.52 1.32
CA GLN A 146 10.88 29.97 1.60
C GLN A 146 10.89 28.50 1.27
N LYS A 147 10.25 27.69 2.10
CA LYS A 147 10.25 26.24 1.94
C LYS A 147 8.96 25.58 2.40
N ILE A 148 8.74 24.38 1.88
CA ILE A 148 7.77 23.42 2.39
C ILE A 148 8.39 22.78 3.63
N LYS A 149 7.78 22.98 4.80
CA LYS A 149 8.18 22.38 6.07
C LYS A 149 7.73 20.93 6.15
N ASP A 150 6.50 20.67 5.73
CA ASP A 150 5.88 19.35 5.80
C ASP A 150 4.69 19.27 4.83
N VAL A 151 4.19 18.05 4.60
CA VAL A 151 3.04 17.82 3.73
C VAL A 151 2.04 16.89 4.41
N THR A 152 0.77 17.30 4.47
CA THR A 152 -0.32 16.46 4.97
C THR A 152 -1.19 16.00 3.80
N ILE A 153 -1.31 14.69 3.60
CA ILE A 153 -2.23 14.10 2.62
C ILE A 153 -3.59 13.89 3.28
N HIS A 154 -4.63 14.53 2.75
CA HIS A 154 -6.01 14.32 3.18
C HIS A 154 -6.64 13.24 2.32
N ALA A 155 -6.56 11.99 2.79
CA ALA A 155 -7.21 10.86 2.15
C ALA A 155 -8.74 11.06 2.15
N ASN A 156 -9.38 10.70 1.03
CA ASN A 156 -10.83 10.59 0.99
C ASN A 156 -11.22 9.32 1.77
N PRO A 157 -12.00 9.39 2.86
CA PRO A 157 -12.39 8.22 3.64
C PRO A 157 -13.11 7.14 2.81
N LEU A 158 -13.78 7.52 1.71
CA LEU A 158 -14.49 6.61 0.80
C LEU A 158 -13.55 5.96 -0.24
N ALA A 159 -12.52 6.69 -0.68
CA ALA A 159 -11.51 6.13 -1.58
C ALA A 159 -10.49 5.29 -0.80
N ASP A 160 -10.27 5.55 0.48
CA ASP A 160 -9.40 4.71 1.31
C ASP A 160 -9.98 3.29 1.46
N SER A 161 -11.30 3.08 1.36
CA SER A 161 -11.88 1.72 1.28
C SER A 161 -11.70 1.06 -0.09
N GLU A 162 -11.96 1.77 -1.20
CA GLU A 162 -11.87 1.21 -2.57
C GLU A 162 -10.42 1.08 -3.06
N ILE A 163 -9.56 2.04 -2.73
CA ILE A 163 -8.11 2.00 -3.03
C ILE A 163 -7.43 0.94 -2.16
N ARG A 164 -7.89 0.66 -0.93
CA ARG A 164 -7.39 -0.50 -0.16
C ARG A 164 -7.71 -1.82 -0.86
N GLU A 165 -8.91 -1.95 -1.43
CA GLU A 165 -9.26 -3.13 -2.24
C GLU A 165 -8.45 -3.19 -3.54
N ILE A 166 -8.33 -2.09 -4.29
CA ILE A 166 -7.62 -2.07 -5.58
C ILE A 166 -6.10 -2.23 -5.41
N ILE A 167 -5.47 -1.56 -4.43
CA ILE A 167 -4.04 -1.76 -4.11
C ILE A 167 -3.83 -3.18 -3.57
N SER A 168 -4.77 -3.74 -2.81
CA SER A 168 -4.74 -5.16 -2.44
C SER A 168 -4.69 -6.05 -3.69
N TYR A 169 -5.52 -5.81 -4.71
CA TYR A 169 -5.53 -6.60 -5.94
C TYR A 169 -4.32 -6.37 -6.85
N GLN A 170 -3.85 -5.13 -7.02
CA GLN A 170 -2.68 -4.82 -7.86
C GLN A 170 -1.36 -5.24 -7.21
N TYR A 171 -1.19 -5.06 -5.90
CA TYR A 171 -0.01 -5.54 -5.18
C TYR A 171 0.05 -7.07 -5.13
N ILE A 172 -1.11 -7.74 -5.21
CA ILE A 172 -1.17 -9.19 -5.42
C ILE A 172 -0.65 -9.54 -6.82
N GLU A 173 -1.14 -8.93 -7.90
CA GLU A 173 -0.69 -9.25 -9.27
C GLU A 173 0.79 -8.92 -9.52
N GLU A 174 1.29 -7.76 -9.07
CA GLU A 174 2.67 -7.32 -9.27
C GLU A 174 3.70 -8.16 -8.46
N TYR A 175 3.28 -8.74 -7.33
CA TYR A 175 4.10 -9.71 -6.58
C TYR A 175 4.11 -11.12 -7.21
N TYR A 176 3.24 -11.39 -8.18
CA TYR A 176 3.19 -12.65 -8.93
C TYR A 176 3.75 -12.53 -10.37
N GLU A 177 4.08 -11.33 -10.86
CA GLU A 177 4.79 -11.09 -12.14
C GLU A 177 6.26 -10.63 -11.93
N GLU A 178 7.09 -11.50 -11.34
CA GLU A 178 8.56 -11.58 -11.51
C GLU A 178 8.95 -13.06 -11.29
N GLU A 179 9.63 -13.82 -12.14
CA GLU A 179 10.03 -13.77 -13.56
C GLU A 179 9.96 -15.25 -14.02
N GLU A 180 9.38 -15.56 -15.19
CA GLU A 180 9.88 -16.74 -15.92
C GLU A 180 11.31 -16.40 -16.35
N PRO A 181 12.32 -17.23 -16.06
CA PRO A 181 13.68 -16.88 -16.43
C PRO A 181 13.80 -16.87 -17.96
N GLU A 182 13.89 -15.67 -18.54
CA GLU A 182 14.40 -15.51 -19.90
C GLU A 182 15.87 -15.96 -19.91
N ALA A 183 16.20 -16.90 -20.80
CA ALA A 183 17.57 -17.35 -21.00
C ALA A 183 18.41 -16.19 -21.58
N ILE A 184 19.20 -15.52 -20.74
CA ILE A 184 20.19 -14.53 -21.16
C ILE A 184 21.58 -15.21 -21.14
N GLU A 185 22.20 -15.34 -22.32
CA GLU A 185 23.63 -15.63 -22.43
C GLU A 185 24.43 -14.43 -21.90
N VAL A 186 25.08 -14.58 -20.75
CA VAL A 186 25.98 -13.55 -20.18
C VAL A 186 27.43 -14.03 -20.25
N HIS A 187 28.26 -13.30 -20.99
CA HIS A 187 29.71 -13.36 -20.89
C HIS A 187 30.19 -12.51 -19.69
N GLU A 188 30.89 -13.17 -18.74
CA GLU A 188 31.89 -12.75 -17.72
C GLU A 188 31.83 -11.29 -17.17
N GLU A 189 31.84 -11.07 -15.85
CA GLU A 189 32.96 -11.39 -14.92
C GLU A 189 32.44 -11.52 -13.47
N ILE A 190 32.75 -12.63 -12.79
CA ILE A 190 32.21 -13.02 -11.48
C ILE A 190 33.10 -12.51 -10.35
N LEU A 191 32.54 -11.71 -9.44
CA LEU A 191 32.98 -11.61 -8.05
C LEU A 191 32.02 -12.46 -7.21
N GLU A 192 32.47 -13.61 -6.71
CA GLU A 192 31.65 -14.56 -5.95
C GLU A 192 31.22 -13.96 -4.59
N PRO A 193 29.91 -13.83 -4.29
CA PRO A 193 29.44 -13.57 -2.93
C PRO A 193 29.45 -14.88 -2.11
N GLU A 194 30.03 -14.83 -0.91
CA GLU A 194 30.09 -15.96 0.02
C GLU A 194 28.70 -16.58 0.27
N LEU A 195 28.53 -17.87 -0.05
CA LEU A 195 27.32 -18.63 0.26
C LEU A 195 27.12 -18.73 1.77
N ILE A 196 26.09 -18.08 2.31
CA ILE A 196 25.55 -18.42 3.63
C ILE A 196 24.78 -19.74 3.47
N PRO A 197 25.17 -20.84 4.14
CA PRO A 197 24.44 -22.11 4.04
C PRO A 197 23.04 -21.96 4.64
N LYS A 198 21.99 -22.16 3.83
CA LYS A 198 20.60 -22.23 4.29
C LYS A 198 20.46 -23.43 5.24
N LEU A 199 19.96 -23.19 6.45
CA LEU A 199 19.65 -24.24 7.43
C LEU A 199 18.68 -25.27 6.82
N PRO A 200 18.84 -26.57 7.13
CA PRO A 200 17.92 -27.60 6.66
C PRO A 200 16.53 -27.36 7.27
N LYS A 201 15.48 -27.44 6.45
CA LYS A 201 14.10 -27.24 6.92
C LYS A 201 13.58 -28.52 7.58
N THR A 202 12.67 -28.37 8.54
CA THR A 202 12.05 -29.47 9.31
C THR A 202 10.65 -29.80 8.79
N SER A 203 9.99 -30.85 9.30
CA SER A 203 8.63 -31.21 8.86
C SER A 203 7.57 -30.31 9.49
N ILE A 204 6.51 -29.94 8.76
CA ILE A 204 5.45 -29.07 9.30
C ILE A 204 4.70 -29.71 10.50
N GLU A 205 4.70 -31.04 10.61
CA GLU A 205 4.17 -31.72 11.81
C GLU A 205 5.04 -31.52 13.06
N GLU A 206 6.15 -30.78 12.98
CA GLU A 206 6.96 -30.40 14.14
C GLU A 206 6.65 -28.98 14.66
N VAL A 207 5.75 -28.23 13.98
CA VAL A 207 5.33 -26.89 14.44
C VAL A 207 4.72 -26.98 15.84
N THR A 208 5.25 -26.18 16.76
CA THR A 208 4.82 -26.17 18.16
C THR A 208 3.89 -25.01 18.46
N VAL A 209 3.07 -25.13 19.51
CA VAL A 209 2.18 -24.04 19.94
C VAL A 209 3.00 -22.86 20.47
N GLU A 210 4.10 -23.15 21.16
CA GLU A 210 5.01 -22.18 21.74
C GLU A 210 5.61 -21.26 20.67
N GLU A 211 6.09 -21.84 19.56
CA GLU A 211 6.64 -21.10 18.41
C GLU A 211 5.61 -20.16 17.78
N VAL A 212 4.37 -20.64 17.60
CA VAL A 212 3.27 -19.81 17.07
C VAL A 212 2.94 -18.66 18.01
N ILE A 213 2.93 -18.89 19.34
CA ILE A 213 2.69 -17.84 20.33
C ILE A 213 3.82 -16.82 20.34
N GLU A 214 5.08 -17.24 20.30
CA GLU A 214 6.23 -16.34 20.26
C GLU A 214 6.17 -15.42 19.04
N LEU A 215 5.87 -15.98 17.87
CA LEU A 215 5.74 -15.23 16.63
C LEU A 215 4.58 -14.22 16.69
N LEU A 216 3.44 -14.61 17.28
CA LEU A 216 2.30 -13.72 17.51
C LEU A 216 2.63 -12.58 18.48
N GLN A 217 3.38 -12.87 19.55
CA GLN A 217 3.81 -11.87 20.53
C GLN A 217 4.81 -10.88 19.94
N GLU A 218 5.80 -11.36 19.17
CA GLU A 218 6.77 -10.53 18.45
C GLU A 218 6.05 -9.52 17.55
N HIS A 219 5.01 -9.98 16.86
CA HIS A 219 4.21 -9.17 15.95
C HIS A 219 3.04 -8.46 16.64
N ARG A 220 3.04 -8.40 17.98
CA ARG A 220 2.10 -7.61 18.79
C ARG A 220 0.62 -8.01 18.66
N ALA A 221 0.32 -9.27 18.39
CA ALA A 221 -1.05 -9.78 18.48
C ALA A 221 -1.58 -9.66 19.92
N GLN A 222 -2.88 -9.38 20.06
CA GLN A 222 -3.53 -9.18 21.35
C GLN A 222 -4.35 -10.42 21.74
N ASN A 223 -4.67 -10.55 23.04
CA ASN A 223 -5.56 -11.58 23.58
C ASN A 223 -5.22 -13.00 23.09
N ILE A 224 -3.95 -13.38 23.06
CA ILE A 224 -3.52 -14.69 22.57
C ILE A 224 -3.94 -15.77 23.58
N VAL A 225 -4.70 -16.77 23.12
CA VAL A 225 -5.14 -17.92 23.91
C VAL A 225 -4.82 -19.20 23.15
N SER A 226 -4.20 -20.16 23.81
CA SER A 226 -4.01 -21.51 23.28
C SER A 226 -4.91 -22.50 23.99
N ILE A 227 -5.52 -23.39 23.22
CA ILE A 227 -6.47 -24.40 23.66
C ILE A 227 -5.97 -25.75 23.19
N LYS A 228 -5.86 -26.69 24.13
CA LYS A 228 -5.60 -28.09 23.81
C LYS A 228 -6.93 -28.80 23.60
N VAL A 229 -7.17 -29.27 22.38
CA VAL A 229 -8.44 -29.92 22.01
C VAL A 229 -8.47 -31.34 22.58
N PRO A 230 -9.54 -31.76 23.28
CA PRO A 230 -9.68 -33.13 23.74
C PRO A 230 -9.68 -34.13 22.57
N PRO A 231 -9.09 -35.33 22.74
CA PRO A 231 -9.07 -36.34 21.68
C PRO A 231 -10.48 -36.68 21.19
N GLY A 232 -10.73 -36.56 19.88
CA GLY A 232 -12.01 -36.88 19.25
C GLY A 232 -13.00 -35.72 19.12
N GLN A 233 -12.69 -34.52 19.62
CA GLN A 233 -13.56 -33.33 19.48
C GLN A 233 -13.19 -32.39 18.33
N GLY A 234 -12.16 -32.72 17.54
CA GLY A 234 -11.78 -31.91 16.38
C GLY A 234 -10.68 -32.54 15.52
N PRO A 235 -10.42 -31.98 14.33
CA PRO A 235 -9.40 -32.48 13.42
C PRO A 235 -7.96 -32.12 13.85
N HIS A 236 -7.78 -31.17 14.78
CA HIS A 236 -6.49 -30.65 15.18
C HIS A 236 -6.29 -30.72 16.71
N PRO A 237 -5.08 -31.05 17.19
CA PRO A 237 -4.82 -31.20 18.62
C PRO A 237 -4.72 -29.87 19.37
N TYR A 238 -4.39 -28.77 18.68
CA TYR A 238 -4.27 -27.45 19.27
C TYR A 238 -4.97 -26.37 18.43
N VAL A 239 -5.64 -25.45 19.13
CA VAL A 239 -6.23 -24.25 18.56
C VAL A 239 -5.62 -23.04 19.26
N VAL A 240 -5.13 -22.09 18.48
CA VAL A 240 -4.64 -20.79 18.98
C VAL A 240 -5.58 -19.71 18.48
N VAL A 241 -6.01 -18.81 19.35
CA VAL A 241 -6.88 -17.68 19.03
C VAL A 241 -6.17 -16.39 19.39
N CYS A 242 -6.14 -15.41 18.49
CA CYS A 242 -5.63 -14.08 18.79
C CYS A 242 -6.48 -12.96 18.16
N CYS A 243 -6.33 -11.76 18.71
CA CYS A 243 -6.99 -10.56 18.24
C CYS A 243 -6.00 -9.61 17.56
N PRO A 244 -6.27 -9.19 16.31
CA PRO A 244 -5.52 -8.14 15.65
C PRO A 244 -6.02 -6.75 16.11
N TYR A 245 -5.26 -5.69 15.81
CA TYR A 245 -5.64 -4.31 16.13
C TYR A 245 -6.72 -3.78 15.17
N ASN A 246 -6.69 -4.28 13.94
CA ASN A 246 -7.56 -3.97 12.82
C ASN A 246 -7.34 -5.04 11.73
N ASP A 247 -8.14 -4.99 10.66
CA ASP A 247 -8.08 -6.01 9.61
C ASP A 247 -6.72 -6.08 8.89
N ARG A 248 -6.03 -4.94 8.72
CA ARG A 248 -4.67 -4.91 8.15
C ARG A 248 -3.67 -5.64 9.04
N HIS A 249 -3.79 -5.50 10.36
CA HIS A 249 -2.95 -6.24 11.29
C HIS A 249 -3.23 -7.75 11.22
N ALA A 250 -4.48 -8.15 11.01
CA ALA A 250 -4.86 -9.56 10.85
C ALA A 250 -4.19 -10.20 9.63
N GLU A 251 -4.21 -9.48 8.50
CA GLU A 251 -3.59 -9.94 7.26
C GLU A 251 -2.06 -9.98 7.36
N ALA A 252 -1.45 -8.94 7.95
CA ALA A 252 -0.01 -8.90 8.18
C ALA A 252 0.47 -10.07 9.08
N LEU A 253 -0.24 -10.35 10.19
CA LEU A 253 0.04 -11.50 11.05
C LEU A 253 -0.03 -12.81 10.25
N THR A 254 -1.08 -12.97 9.45
CA THR A 254 -1.28 -14.18 8.64
C THR A 254 -0.12 -14.39 7.65
N GLN A 255 0.28 -13.34 6.93
CA GLN A 255 1.33 -13.43 5.91
C GLN A 255 2.71 -13.66 6.54
N THR A 256 3.02 -12.99 7.65
CA THR A 256 4.26 -13.20 8.39
C THR A 256 4.38 -14.63 8.88
N ILE A 257 3.32 -15.17 9.49
CA ILE A 257 3.29 -16.55 9.98
C ILE A 257 3.47 -17.52 8.81
N ARG A 258 2.76 -17.30 7.71
CA ARG A 258 2.91 -18.11 6.51
C ARG A 258 4.34 -18.09 5.96
N LYS A 259 4.99 -16.93 5.91
CA LYS A 259 6.37 -16.78 5.44
C LYS A 259 7.34 -17.50 6.37
N HIS A 260 7.22 -17.29 7.67
CA HIS A 260 8.06 -17.93 8.68
C HIS A 260 7.98 -19.46 8.59
N ILE A 261 6.75 -19.99 8.51
CA ILE A 261 6.53 -21.43 8.34
C ILE A 261 7.12 -21.93 7.02
N LYS A 262 7.00 -21.17 5.93
CA LYS A 262 7.56 -21.55 4.62
C LYS A 262 9.09 -21.57 4.59
N GLU A 263 9.72 -20.70 5.38
CA GLU A 263 11.18 -20.62 5.48
C GLU A 263 11.75 -21.78 6.30
N LEU A 264 11.10 -22.14 7.41
CA LEU A 264 11.60 -23.14 8.36
C LEU A 264 11.16 -24.57 8.09
N TYR A 265 10.03 -24.77 7.40
CA TYR A 265 9.43 -26.10 7.22
C TYR A 265 9.34 -26.52 5.74
N HIS A 266 9.54 -27.81 5.50
CA HIS A 266 9.26 -28.46 4.21
C HIS A 266 7.77 -28.79 4.10
N PHE A 267 7.19 -28.50 2.94
CA PHE A 267 5.82 -28.87 2.58
C PHE A 267 5.77 -29.19 1.09
N ASN A 268 4.93 -30.15 0.70
CA ASN A 268 4.47 -30.28 -0.69
C ASN A 268 3.30 -29.30 -0.91
N ASP A 269 3.04 -28.85 -2.14
CA ASP A 269 1.98 -27.86 -2.42
C ASP A 269 0.59 -28.32 -1.92
N GLU A 270 0.30 -29.62 -1.92
CA GLU A 270 -0.92 -30.22 -1.36
C GLU A 270 -0.99 -30.17 0.19
N MET A 271 0.15 -29.97 0.85
CA MET A 271 0.28 -29.95 2.31
C MET A 271 0.38 -28.52 2.88
N MET A 272 0.33 -27.49 2.03
CA MET A 272 0.39 -26.11 2.48
C MET A 272 -0.73 -25.78 3.47
N PRO A 273 -0.45 -24.90 4.45
CA PRO A 273 -1.49 -24.34 5.31
C PRO A 273 -2.64 -23.75 4.50
N ILE A 274 -3.85 -24.23 4.79
CA ILE A 274 -5.05 -23.76 4.09
C ILE A 274 -5.43 -22.41 4.69
N HIS A 275 -5.25 -21.35 3.90
CA HIS A 275 -5.82 -20.04 4.19
C HIS A 275 -7.29 -20.05 3.78
N ASN A 276 -8.18 -20.23 4.76
CA ASN A 276 -9.62 -20.16 4.50
C ASN A 276 -10.07 -18.69 4.43
N LYS A 277 -10.80 -18.40 3.35
CA LYS A 277 -11.24 -17.08 2.89
C LYS A 277 -11.87 -16.26 4.02
N VAL A 278 -11.49 -14.97 4.10
CA VAL A 278 -12.02 -13.98 5.03
C VAL A 278 -13.55 -14.05 5.04
N THR A 279 -14.11 -14.45 6.18
CA THR A 279 -15.55 -14.37 6.40
C THR A 279 -15.77 -13.45 7.60
N ALA A 280 -16.28 -12.24 7.34
CA ALA A 280 -16.61 -11.25 8.39
C ALA A 280 -15.47 -10.91 9.37
N GLY A 281 -14.22 -10.75 8.88
CA GLY A 281 -13.08 -10.36 9.73
C GLY A 281 -12.50 -11.50 10.58
N TRP A 282 -12.72 -12.75 10.16
CA TRP A 282 -12.16 -13.96 10.75
C TRP A 282 -11.28 -14.67 9.72
N MET A 283 -10.02 -14.91 10.09
CA MET A 283 -9.02 -15.65 9.31
C MET A 283 -8.61 -16.93 10.04
N ILE A 284 -8.39 -18.00 9.30
CA ILE A 284 -7.97 -19.30 9.83
C ILE A 284 -6.72 -19.75 9.08
N PHE A 285 -5.71 -20.18 9.83
CA PHE A 285 -4.46 -20.71 9.32
C PHE A 285 -4.17 -22.08 9.94
N ASP A 286 -4.30 -23.13 9.12
CA ASP A 286 -4.13 -24.52 9.54
C ASP A 286 -2.69 -24.99 9.32
N MET A 287 -1.94 -25.21 10.40
CA MET A 287 -0.57 -25.74 10.39
C MET A 287 -0.53 -27.22 10.79
N ARG A 288 -1.59 -27.98 10.48
CA ARG A 288 -1.83 -29.39 10.82
C ARG A 288 -1.98 -29.65 12.31
N ASN A 289 -0.91 -29.49 13.08
CA ASN A 289 -0.95 -29.69 14.54
C ASN A 289 -1.58 -28.51 15.27
N VAL A 290 -1.46 -27.31 14.71
CA VAL A 290 -1.95 -26.08 15.30
C VAL A 290 -2.84 -25.37 14.30
N VAL A 291 -4.06 -25.04 14.69
CA VAL A 291 -4.90 -24.13 13.90
C VAL A 291 -4.93 -22.77 14.58
N LEU A 292 -4.52 -21.75 13.85
CA LEU A 292 -4.55 -20.37 14.30
C LEU A 292 -5.81 -19.67 13.78
N HIS A 293 -6.58 -19.12 14.70
CA HIS A 293 -7.73 -18.26 14.43
C HIS A 293 -7.36 -16.81 14.77
N ILE A 294 -7.44 -15.93 13.77
CA ILE A 294 -7.22 -14.49 13.91
C ILE A 294 -8.56 -13.81 13.69
N MET A 295 -9.09 -13.13 14.72
CA MET A 295 -10.40 -12.52 14.66
C MET A 295 -10.52 -11.27 15.53
N SER A 296 -11.33 -10.31 15.10
CA SER A 296 -11.65 -9.12 15.91
C SER A 296 -12.33 -9.49 17.24
N GLU A 297 -12.24 -8.62 18.24
CA GLU A 297 -12.88 -8.84 19.55
C GLU A 297 -14.39 -9.07 19.42
N ASN A 298 -15.08 -8.28 18.60
CA ASN A 298 -16.53 -8.42 18.36
C ASN A 298 -16.91 -9.81 17.80
N VAL A 299 -16.07 -10.37 16.93
CA VAL A 299 -16.28 -11.70 16.35
C VAL A 299 -16.00 -12.77 17.38
N ARG A 300 -14.92 -12.60 18.16
CA ARG A 300 -14.56 -13.52 19.24
C ARG A 300 -15.67 -13.64 20.29
N GLU A 301 -16.23 -12.52 20.72
CA GLU A 301 -17.36 -12.51 21.67
C GLU A 301 -18.61 -13.18 21.10
N LYS A 302 -18.86 -13.02 19.79
CA LYS A 302 -20.04 -13.59 19.13
C LYS A 302 -19.95 -15.12 19.02
N TYR A 303 -18.79 -15.65 18.63
CA TYR A 303 -18.62 -17.07 18.33
C TYR A 303 -18.08 -17.89 19.50
N ASP A 304 -17.38 -17.25 20.45
CA ASP A 304 -16.87 -17.85 21.69
C ASP A 304 -16.26 -19.25 21.49
N LEU A 305 -15.22 -19.30 20.64
CA LEU A 305 -14.53 -20.55 20.32
C LEU A 305 -13.85 -21.17 21.54
N GLU A 306 -13.52 -20.37 22.55
CA GLU A 306 -12.93 -20.85 23.79
C GLU A 306 -13.86 -21.83 24.47
N SER A 307 -15.10 -21.43 24.73
CA SER A 307 -16.11 -22.29 25.34
C SER A 307 -16.43 -23.53 24.47
N LEU A 308 -16.39 -23.38 23.15
CA LEU A 308 -16.62 -24.48 22.19
C LEU A 308 -15.57 -25.59 22.34
N TYR A 309 -14.29 -25.23 22.40
CA TYR A 309 -13.19 -26.19 22.45
C TYR A 309 -12.77 -26.57 23.88
N THR A 310 -13.18 -25.82 24.91
CA THR A 310 -12.93 -26.18 26.32
C THR A 310 -14.02 -27.06 26.93
N GLY A 311 -15.15 -27.28 26.24
CA GLY A 311 -16.16 -28.26 26.63
C GLY A 311 -16.98 -27.87 27.87
N SER A 312 -17.61 -26.70 27.87
CA SER A 312 -18.66 -26.42 28.86
C SER A 312 -19.97 -27.11 28.47
N GLU A 313 -20.43 -28.02 29.32
CA GLU A 313 -21.72 -28.72 29.25
C GLU A 313 -22.88 -27.73 29.36
N ASP A 314 -23.43 -27.24 28.24
CA ASP A 314 -24.81 -26.73 28.19
C ASP A 314 -25.32 -26.75 26.73
N ASP A 315 -25.48 -27.99 26.26
CA ASP A 315 -26.13 -28.37 25.00
C ASP A 315 -27.66 -28.36 25.20
N SER A 316 -28.38 -27.37 24.65
CA SER A 316 -29.82 -27.51 24.34
C SER A 316 -30.53 -26.39 23.56
N THR A 317 -29.91 -25.26 23.12
CA THR A 317 -30.71 -24.17 22.51
C THR A 317 -30.18 -23.43 21.27
N ARG A 318 -29.14 -23.88 20.57
CA ARG A 318 -28.69 -23.17 19.35
C ARG A 318 -29.09 -23.92 18.08
N SER A 319 -30.06 -23.34 17.37
CA SER A 319 -30.59 -23.79 16.08
C SER A 319 -29.51 -23.84 15.00
N ASP A 320 -29.54 -24.93 14.23
CA ASP A 320 -28.55 -25.49 13.32
C ASP A 320 -28.35 -24.75 11.97
N ASP A 321 -28.55 -23.43 11.90
CA ASP A 321 -28.62 -22.68 10.63
C ASP A 321 -27.48 -21.67 10.39
N SER A 322 -26.27 -21.89 10.92
CA SER A 322 -25.18 -20.88 10.78
C SER A 322 -23.76 -21.39 10.56
N ILE A 323 -23.58 -22.65 10.15
CA ILE A 323 -22.26 -23.15 9.74
C ILE A 323 -22.35 -23.54 8.25
N PRO A 324 -21.61 -22.87 7.35
CA PRO A 324 -21.50 -23.36 5.97
C PRO A 324 -20.73 -24.68 6.01
N SER A 325 -21.36 -25.77 5.56
CA SER A 325 -20.71 -27.05 5.38
C SER A 325 -19.59 -26.94 4.33
N PRO A 326 -18.46 -27.65 4.47
CA PRO A 326 -17.44 -27.70 3.42
C PRO A 326 -18.05 -28.34 2.16
N LYS A 327 -17.97 -27.67 1.02
CA LYS A 327 -18.43 -28.25 -0.26
C LYS A 327 -17.52 -29.41 -0.65
N GLU A 328 -18.10 -30.61 -0.75
CA GLU A 328 -17.48 -31.80 -1.32
C GLU A 328 -17.33 -31.68 -2.86
N ASN A 329 -16.14 -31.98 -3.35
CA ASN A 329 -15.77 -32.54 -4.67
C ASN A 329 -16.61 -32.19 -5.90
N ASP A 330 -16.09 -31.30 -6.76
CA ASP A 330 -16.39 -31.35 -8.20
C ASP A 330 -15.50 -32.41 -8.87
N THR A 331 -16.12 -33.56 -9.14
CA THR A 331 -15.63 -34.64 -9.99
C THR A 331 -15.24 -34.15 -11.39
N ILE A 332 -14.03 -34.53 -11.81
CA ILE A 332 -13.53 -34.45 -13.19
C ILE A 332 -14.47 -35.23 -14.13
N PRO A 333 -14.97 -34.65 -15.24
CA PRO A 333 -15.72 -35.42 -16.25
C PRO A 333 -14.76 -36.25 -17.13
N PRO A 334 -15.18 -37.45 -17.59
CA PRO A 334 -14.32 -38.36 -18.34
C PRO A 334 -14.04 -37.85 -19.77
N PRO A 335 -12.94 -38.32 -20.41
CA PRO A 335 -12.56 -37.88 -21.74
C PRO A 335 -13.53 -38.39 -22.81
N ARG A 336 -13.95 -37.50 -23.73
CA ARG A 336 -14.76 -37.88 -24.90
C ARG A 336 -13.90 -38.61 -25.93
N GLU A 337 -14.37 -39.79 -26.32
CA GLU A 337 -13.81 -40.63 -27.38
C GLU A 337 -13.81 -39.94 -28.75
N ALA A 338 -12.78 -40.28 -29.53
CA ALA A 338 -12.63 -39.95 -30.93
C ALA A 338 -13.47 -40.90 -31.83
N SER A 339 -14.15 -40.37 -32.85
CA SER A 339 -14.44 -41.02 -34.14
C SER A 339 -15.19 -40.02 -35.03
N SER A 340 -14.52 -39.49 -36.05
CA SER A 340 -14.59 -39.93 -37.46
C SER A 340 -15.96 -39.69 -38.13
N SER A 341 -16.01 -38.69 -39.00
CA SER A 341 -16.76 -38.65 -40.28
C SER A 341 -16.40 -37.36 -41.00
#